data_AF-A0A949LNT5-F1
#
_entry.id   AF-A0A949LNT5-F1
#
_cell.length_a   1.000
_cell.length_b   1.000
_cell.length_c   1.000
_cell.angle_alpha   90.00
_cell.angle_beta   90.00
_cell.angle_gamma   90.00
#
_symmetry.space_group_name_H-M   'P 1'
#
loop_
_entity.id
_entity.type
_entity.pdbx_description
1 polymer ?
#
loop_
_entity_poly.entity_id
_entity_poly.type
_entity_poly.pdbx_seq_one_letter_code
_entity_poly.pdbx_strand_id
1 'polypeptide(L)'
;MSDNAEVDQRDPQLRIERILDKGTTQLLSERNKSGMLAAHGSVNGVAVTVFACDATIQGGAMGNDGAKVICEAYGYARKNNTPIVGIWHSGGARLREGVLSLDAFGRVFQAMIQASGKIP
;
A
#
# COMPACT_ATOMS: atom_id res chain seq x y z
N MET A 1 -3.55 -32.91 -13.66
CA MET A 1 -3.26 -32.50 -12.28
C MET A 1 -3.05 -31.00 -12.33
N SER A 2 -4.02 -30.22 -11.86
CA SER A 2 -3.91 -28.77 -11.83
C SER A 2 -2.82 -28.39 -10.84
N ASP A 3 -1.76 -27.76 -11.34
CA ASP A 3 -0.71 -27.15 -10.54
C ASP A 3 -1.37 -26.12 -9.62
N ASN A 4 -1.57 -26.48 -8.35
CA ASN A 4 -1.86 -25.52 -7.30
C ASN A 4 -0.54 -24.80 -7.03
N ALA A 5 -0.18 -23.83 -7.88
CA ALA A 5 0.92 -22.94 -7.61
C ALA A 5 0.60 -22.25 -6.27
N GLU A 6 1.37 -22.59 -5.25
CA GLU A 6 1.19 -22.07 -3.90
C GLU A 6 1.31 -20.54 -3.95
N VAL A 7 0.23 -19.84 -3.61
CA VAL A 7 0.19 -18.38 -3.68
C VAL A 7 1.18 -17.80 -2.67
N ASP A 8 2.11 -16.96 -3.13
CA ASP A 8 3.11 -16.31 -2.25
C ASP A 8 2.38 -15.50 -1.18
N GLN A 9 2.63 -15.82 0.08
CA GLN A 9 1.99 -15.17 1.23
C GLN A 9 2.35 -13.68 1.37
N ARG A 10 3.38 -13.23 0.65
CA ARG A 10 3.84 -11.84 0.59
C ARG A 10 3.12 -11.04 -0.49
N ASP A 11 2.30 -11.68 -1.32
CA ASP A 11 1.49 -11.01 -2.35
C ASP A 11 0.65 -9.88 -1.70
N PRO A 12 0.79 -8.63 -2.18
CA PRO A 12 0.16 -7.48 -1.55
C PRO A 12 -1.36 -7.51 -1.66
N GLN A 13 -1.90 -8.05 -2.76
CA GLN A 13 -3.35 -8.15 -2.96
C GLN A 13 -3.94 -9.18 -2.01
N LEU A 14 -3.33 -10.36 -1.90
CA LEU A 14 -3.74 -11.38 -0.93
C LEU A 14 -3.74 -10.82 0.49
N ARG A 15 -2.73 -10.01 0.85
CA ARG A 15 -2.64 -9.39 2.19
C ARG A 15 -3.70 -8.32 2.42
N ILE A 16 -4.04 -7.53 1.40
CA ILE A 16 -5.14 -6.55 1.46
C ILE A 16 -6.49 -7.27 1.62
N GLU A 17 -6.74 -8.30 0.83
CA GLU A 17 -8.00 -9.09 0.86
C GLU A 17 -8.18 -9.86 2.18
N ARG A 18 -7.12 -10.10 2.94
CA ARG A 18 -7.20 -10.66 4.30
C ARG A 18 -7.69 -9.68 5.35
N ILE A 19 -7.52 -8.38 5.12
CA ILE A 19 -7.97 -7.32 6.02
C ILE A 19 -9.39 -6.90 5.67
N LEU A 20 -9.68 -6.76 4.38
CA LEU A 20 -10.96 -6.27 3.90
C LEU A 20 -12.05 -7.35 3.90
N ASP A 21 -13.28 -6.93 4.12
CA ASP A 21 -14.46 -7.77 3.99
C ASP A 21 -14.55 -8.31 2.55
N LYS A 22 -14.90 -9.60 2.42
CA LYS A 22 -14.97 -10.28 1.12
C LYS A 22 -15.87 -9.53 0.13
N GLY A 23 -15.37 -9.32 -1.08
CA GLY A 23 -16.11 -8.67 -2.17
C GLY A 23 -16.18 -7.14 -2.10
N THR A 24 -15.53 -6.52 -1.11
CA THR A 24 -15.53 -5.04 -0.97
C THR A 24 -14.30 -4.36 -1.54
N THR A 25 -13.25 -5.14 -1.84
CA THR A 25 -11.97 -4.62 -2.35
C THR A 25 -12.11 -3.95 -3.70
N GLN A 26 -11.72 -2.69 -3.77
CA GLN A 26 -11.61 -1.89 -4.98
C GLN A 26 -10.19 -1.33 -5.05
N LEU A 27 -9.44 -1.68 -6.10
CA LEU A 27 -8.06 -1.20 -6.25
C LEU A 27 -8.05 0.31 -6.53
N LEU A 28 -7.18 1.03 -5.81
CA LEU A 28 -6.92 2.45 -6.02
C LEU A 28 -5.71 2.69 -6.93
N SER A 29 -4.88 1.66 -7.13
CA SER A 29 -3.70 1.70 -7.98
C SER A 29 -3.61 0.45 -8.84
N GLU A 30 -3.03 0.58 -10.03
CA GLU A 30 -2.73 -0.55 -10.89
C GLU A 30 -1.66 -1.47 -10.29
N ARG A 31 -1.77 -2.76 -10.59
CA ARG A 31 -0.73 -3.73 -10.23
C ARG A 31 0.45 -3.59 -11.19
N ASN A 32 1.58 -3.10 -10.68
CA ASN A 32 2.77 -2.85 -11.49
C ASN A 32 4.06 -3.12 -10.69
N LYS A 33 5.22 -2.78 -11.27
CA LYS A 33 6.54 -3.00 -10.66
C LYS A 33 6.96 -1.93 -9.63
N SER A 34 6.05 -1.06 -9.20
CA SER A 34 6.33 -0.04 -8.17
C SER A 34 6.69 -0.66 -6.82
N GLY A 35 6.24 -1.89 -6.55
CA GLY A 35 6.42 -2.57 -5.27
C GLY A 35 5.38 -2.19 -4.22
N MET A 36 4.32 -1.47 -4.60
CA MET A 36 3.21 -1.07 -3.73
C MET A 36 1.88 -1.31 -4.42
N LEU A 37 0.85 -1.62 -3.63
CA LEU A 37 -0.54 -1.70 -4.09
C LEU A 37 -1.43 -0.99 -3.07
N ALA A 38 -2.42 -0.24 -3.53
CA ALA A 38 -3.43 0.39 -2.69
C ALA A 38 -4.84 -0.03 -3.11
N ALA A 39 -5.74 -0.10 -2.13
CA ALA A 39 -7.13 -0.44 -2.30
C ALA A 39 -8.01 0.27 -1.26
N HIS A 40 -9.30 0.26 -1.53
CA HIS A 40 -10.36 0.66 -0.62
C HIS A 40 -11.33 -0.51 -0.46
N GLY A 41 -12.02 -0.58 0.68
CA GLY A 41 -13.09 -1.54 0.95
C GLY A 41 -13.68 -1.29 2.32
N SER A 42 -14.21 -2.32 2.97
CA SER A 42 -14.68 -2.23 4.35
C SER A 42 -14.01 -3.24 5.27
N VAL A 43 -13.98 -2.92 6.57
CA VAL A 43 -13.64 -3.84 7.66
C VAL A 43 -14.80 -3.80 8.64
N ASN A 44 -15.51 -4.91 8.80
CA ASN A 44 -16.76 -4.98 9.57
C ASN A 44 -17.76 -3.89 9.15
N GLY A 45 -17.88 -3.65 7.83
CA GLY A 45 -18.76 -2.63 7.26
C GLY A 45 -18.28 -1.18 7.39
N VAL A 46 -17.16 -0.91 8.08
CA VAL A 46 -16.55 0.43 8.14
C VAL A 46 -15.62 0.61 6.95
N ALA A 47 -15.82 1.67 6.18
CA ALA A 47 -15.01 2.01 5.01
C ALA A 47 -13.55 2.29 5.41
N VAL A 48 -12.57 1.63 4.78
CA VAL A 48 -11.12 1.71 5.10
C VAL A 48 -10.29 1.78 3.82
N THR A 49 -9.21 2.55 3.84
CA THR A 49 -8.18 2.54 2.78
C THR A 49 -6.99 1.70 3.24
N VAL A 50 -6.47 0.83 2.38
CA VAL A 50 -5.33 -0.04 2.70
C VAL A 50 -4.28 0.09 1.62
N PHE A 51 -3.01 0.15 2.00
CA PHE A 51 -1.89 -0.08 1.07
C PHE A 51 -0.97 -1.18 1.60
N ALA A 52 -0.29 -1.88 0.71
CA ALA A 52 0.62 -2.97 1.05
C ALA A 52 1.90 -2.93 0.21
N CYS A 53 3.04 -3.18 0.87
CA CYS A 53 4.30 -3.42 0.17
C CYS A 53 4.32 -4.82 -0.44
N ASP A 54 4.82 -4.90 -1.68
CA ASP A 54 5.10 -6.15 -2.36
C ASP A 54 6.56 -6.57 -2.14
N ALA A 55 6.78 -7.46 -1.17
CA ALA A 55 8.12 -7.94 -0.86
C ALA A 55 8.72 -8.84 -1.96
N THR A 56 7.90 -9.34 -2.89
CA THR A 56 8.37 -10.14 -4.03
C THR A 56 9.08 -9.26 -5.07
N ILE A 57 8.85 -7.94 -5.03
CA ILE A 57 9.46 -6.96 -5.92
C ILE A 57 10.58 -6.24 -5.17
N GLN A 58 11.83 -6.62 -5.47
CA GLN A 58 13.04 -6.00 -4.89
C GLN A 58 13.01 -5.94 -3.33
N GLY A 59 12.44 -6.96 -2.68
CA GLY A 59 12.32 -6.97 -1.21
C GLY A 59 11.39 -5.90 -0.64
N GLY A 60 10.45 -5.38 -1.46
CA GLY A 60 9.52 -4.32 -1.05
C GLY A 60 10.18 -2.96 -0.92
N ALA A 61 11.38 -2.77 -1.49
CA ALA A 61 12.10 -1.51 -1.41
C ALA A 61 11.31 -0.38 -2.10
N MET A 62 11.08 0.70 -1.34
CA MET A 62 10.29 1.84 -1.79
C MET A 62 11.14 2.80 -2.63
N GLY A 63 10.68 3.04 -3.85
CA GLY A 63 11.16 4.08 -4.75
C GLY A 63 10.11 5.15 -5.00
N ASN A 64 10.36 6.02 -5.97
CA ASN A 64 9.53 7.16 -6.31
C ASN A 64 8.07 6.78 -6.62
N ASP A 65 7.88 5.76 -7.46
CA ASP A 65 6.55 5.35 -7.91
C ASP A 65 5.78 4.60 -6.82
N GLY A 66 6.46 3.81 -5.99
CA GLY A 66 5.84 3.18 -4.82
C GLY A 66 5.35 4.22 -3.81
N ALA A 67 6.14 5.28 -3.59
CA ALA A 67 5.73 6.38 -2.72
C ALA A 67 4.50 7.14 -3.28
N LYS A 68 4.36 7.29 -4.61
CA LYS A 68 3.15 7.90 -5.19
C LYS A 68 1.90 7.10 -4.84
N VAL A 69 1.94 5.77 -4.97
CA VAL A 69 0.82 4.88 -4.59
C VAL A 69 0.41 5.09 -3.12
N ILE A 70 1.40 5.15 -2.21
CA ILE A 70 1.13 5.37 -0.77
C ILE A 70 0.55 6.78 -0.53
N CYS A 71 1.14 7.82 -1.14
CA CYS A 71 0.65 9.19 -0.99
C CYS A 71 -0.78 9.36 -1.54
N GLU A 72 -1.10 8.72 -2.67
CA GLU A 72 -2.46 8.70 -3.22
C GLU A 72 -3.44 7.97 -2.31
N ALA A 73 -3.02 6.86 -1.69
CA ALA A 73 -3.83 6.18 -0.67
C ALA A 73 -4.13 7.09 0.54
N TYR A 74 -3.12 7.79 1.08
CA TYR A 74 -3.33 8.81 2.12
C TYR A 74 -4.26 9.93 1.67
N GLY A 75 -4.10 10.41 0.43
CA GLY A 75 -4.97 11.43 -0.16
C GLY A 75 -6.42 10.97 -0.25
N TYR A 76 -6.65 9.74 -0.72
CA TYR A 76 -7.97 9.13 -0.80
C TYR A 76 -8.61 8.98 0.57
N ALA A 77 -7.88 8.42 1.55
CA ALA A 77 -8.39 8.20 2.90
C ALA A 77 -8.80 9.53 3.56
N ARG A 78 -7.95 10.55 3.44
CA ARG A 78 -8.24 11.90 3.98
C ARG A 78 -9.42 12.57 3.29
N LYS A 79 -9.54 12.43 1.96
CA LYS A 79 -10.67 13.00 1.21
C LYS A 79 -12.00 12.40 1.65
N ASN A 80 -12.02 11.13 2.01
CA ASN A 80 -13.22 10.39 2.38
C ASN A 80 -13.43 10.28 3.90
N ASN A 81 -12.54 10.84 4.73
CA ASN A 81 -12.53 10.70 6.19
C ASN A 81 -12.59 9.24 6.67
N THR A 82 -11.86 8.36 5.98
CA THR A 82 -11.78 6.94 6.33
C THR A 82 -10.43 6.61 6.99
N PRO A 83 -10.37 5.61 7.88
CA PRO A 83 -9.11 5.07 8.38
C PRO A 83 -8.17 4.63 7.26
N ILE A 84 -6.87 4.66 7.52
CA ILE A 84 -5.85 4.14 6.61
C ILE A 84 -4.96 3.08 7.29
N VAL A 85 -4.79 1.93 6.63
CA VAL A 85 -3.95 0.83 7.11
C VAL A 85 -2.79 0.59 6.15
N GLY A 86 -1.57 0.68 6.65
CA GLY A 86 -0.35 0.34 5.90
C GLY A 86 0.18 -1.04 6.26
N ILE A 87 0.28 -1.94 5.29
CA ILE A 87 0.86 -3.27 5.46
C ILE A 87 2.32 -3.26 4.97
N TRP A 88 3.24 -3.13 5.92
CA TRP A 88 4.67 -3.01 5.61
C TRP A 88 5.38 -4.38 5.54
N HIS A 89 6.10 -4.60 4.45
CA HIS A 89 7.12 -5.66 4.31
C HIS A 89 8.15 -5.14 3.32
N SER A 90 9.08 -4.34 3.82
CA SER A 90 10.00 -3.54 3.00
C SER A 90 11.41 -3.60 3.55
N GLY A 91 12.39 -3.75 2.66
CA GLY A 91 13.81 -3.59 2.96
C GLY A 91 14.28 -2.13 3.07
N GLY A 92 13.38 -1.14 2.99
CA GLY A 92 13.70 0.28 3.09
C GLY A 92 13.76 0.98 1.72
N ALA A 93 14.75 1.84 1.53
CA ALA A 93 14.92 2.62 0.31
C ALA A 93 15.41 1.80 -0.87
N ARG A 94 14.85 2.05 -2.05
CA ARG A 94 15.34 1.45 -3.29
C ARG A 94 16.63 2.13 -3.73
N LEU A 95 17.75 1.62 -3.23
CA LEU A 95 19.09 2.19 -3.41
C LEU A 95 19.44 2.55 -4.86
N ARG A 96 18.94 1.78 -5.84
CA ARG A 96 19.14 2.02 -7.28
C ARG A 96 18.59 3.38 -7.76
N GLU A 97 17.58 3.93 -7.10
CA GLU A 97 17.00 5.25 -7.41
C GLU A 97 17.68 6.38 -6.60
N GLY A 98 18.60 6.06 -5.69
CA GLY A 98 19.40 7.03 -4.95
C GLY A 98 18.57 8.07 -4.18
N VAL A 99 18.90 9.36 -4.39
CA VAL A 99 18.26 10.49 -3.70
C VAL A 99 16.74 10.54 -3.92
N LEU A 100 16.24 10.06 -5.05
CA LEU A 100 14.80 10.02 -5.33
C LEU A 100 14.06 9.10 -4.35
N SER A 101 14.70 8.02 -3.87
CA SER A 101 14.10 7.19 -2.83
C SER A 101 13.99 7.94 -1.51
N LEU A 102 14.99 8.75 -1.14
CA LEU A 102 14.94 9.53 0.10
C LEU A 102 13.83 10.58 0.07
N ASP A 103 13.68 11.30 -1.05
CA ASP A 103 12.55 12.21 -1.27
C ASP A 103 11.20 11.46 -1.17
N ALA A 104 11.12 10.25 -1.75
CA ALA A 104 9.94 9.40 -1.65
C ALA A 104 9.52 9.10 -0.20
N PHE A 105 10.48 8.76 0.68
CA PHE A 105 10.20 8.59 2.10
C PHE A 105 9.71 9.90 2.74
N GLY A 106 10.36 11.03 2.41
CA GLY A 106 9.94 12.35 2.88
C GLY A 106 8.50 12.68 2.52
N ARG A 107 8.06 12.38 1.29
CA ARG A 107 6.68 12.59 0.85
C ARG A 107 5.69 11.70 1.58
N VAL A 108 6.02 10.44 1.83
CA VAL A 108 5.17 9.53 2.62
C VAL A 108 5.04 10.00 4.06
N PHE A 109 6.15 10.41 4.70
CA PHE A 109 6.11 10.98 6.05
C PHE A 109 5.30 12.27 6.11
N GLN A 110 5.41 13.14 5.10
CA GLN A 110 4.59 14.34 5.01
C GLN A 110 3.10 14.00 4.89
N ALA A 111 2.74 12.97 4.12
CA ALA A 111 1.35 12.50 4.02
C ALA A 111 0.82 11.98 5.37
N MET A 112 1.64 11.23 6.11
CA MET A 112 1.33 10.77 7.48
C MET A 112 1.11 11.94 8.44
N ILE A 113 2.02 12.92 8.45
CA ILE A 113 1.91 14.12 9.31
C ILE A 113 0.62 14.88 9.01
N GLN A 114 0.29 15.05 7.74
CA GLN A 114 -0.92 15.77 7.35
C GLN A 114 -2.23 15.04 7.71
N ALA A 115 -2.18 13.71 7.85
CA ALA A 115 -3.28 12.85 8.29
C ALA A 115 -3.43 12.78 9.82
N SER A 116 -2.33 13.02 10.56
CA SER A 116 -2.27 12.92 12.01
C SER A 116 -3.38 13.69 12.71
N GLY A 117 -4.13 12.99 13.58
CA GLY A 117 -5.25 13.55 14.33
C GLY A 117 -6.52 13.82 13.51
N LYS A 118 -6.55 13.49 12.21
CA LYS A 118 -7.72 13.69 11.33
C LYS A 118 -8.37 12.39 10.90
N ILE A 119 -7.55 11.40 10.53
CA ILE A 119 -7.99 10.04 10.26
C ILE A 119 -7.09 9.08 11.06
N PRO A 120 -7.65 7.99 11.60
CA PRO A 120 -6.87 6.95 12.26
C PRO A 120 -6.07 6.10 11.25
#